data_AF-A0A562PMI1-F1
#
_entry.id   AF-A0A562PMI1-F1
#
_cell.length_a   1.000
_cell.length_b   1.000
_cell.length_c   1.000
_cell.angle_alpha   90.00
_cell.angle_beta   90.00
_cell.angle_gamma   90.00
#
_symmetry.space_group_name_H-M   'P 1'
#
loop_
_entity.id
_entity.type
_entity.pdbx_description
1 polymer ?
#
loop_
_entity_poly.entity_id
_entity_poly.type
_entity_poly.pdbx_seq_one_letter_code
_entity_poly.pdbx_strand_id
1 'polypeptide(L)'
;MNINPNQLTDYANTFIKVLIDYSPKLISAFIILFAGLYIIRLINRFIRRIMVKRNLDPTLTRFLADILLWVLRIILFVSFISKLGIETSSFVAILGAMGLAVGLSLQGSLSNFAGGMLIILFKPFRVSDTIEAQGVIGTVSEIQIFVTKLVTANNQTIFIPNGSLSNGNIINYSLEKIRRADLTIAISYDTNIKEAKDIITKVLKNNPKILETPAAEVSVKNLTDSAIQIAVRPWANNEDFWGVYADTLQNCKQAFDDAGIIIQPFVKESSKKNNPTEQLE
;
A
#
# COMPACT_ATOMS: atom_id res chain seq x y z
N MET A 1 76.42 -25.65 -26.87
CA MET A 1 75.46 -25.05 -25.91
C MET A 1 75.83 -25.58 -24.53
N ASN A 2 76.75 -24.91 -23.84
CA ASN A 2 77.35 -25.41 -22.61
C ASN A 2 76.40 -25.07 -21.44
N ILE A 3 75.51 -26.02 -21.10
CA ILE A 3 74.64 -25.85 -19.93
C ILE A 3 75.50 -26.03 -18.69
N ASN A 4 75.75 -24.93 -17.98
CA ASN A 4 76.60 -24.91 -16.79
C ASN A 4 75.84 -25.65 -15.66
N PRO A 5 76.43 -26.66 -14.99
CA PRO A 5 75.76 -27.44 -13.93
C PRO A 5 75.18 -26.56 -12.81
N ASN A 6 75.84 -25.44 -12.51
CA ASN A 6 75.41 -24.49 -11.49
C ASN A 6 74.14 -23.71 -11.88
N GLN A 7 73.89 -23.49 -13.18
CA GLN A 7 72.65 -22.86 -13.64
C GLN A 7 71.47 -23.83 -13.52
N LEU A 8 71.68 -25.12 -13.82
CA LEU A 8 70.67 -26.17 -13.61
C LEU A 8 70.26 -26.29 -12.14
N THR A 9 71.21 -26.19 -11.21
CA THR A 9 70.91 -26.21 -9.77
C THR A 9 70.21 -24.93 -9.30
N ASP A 10 70.53 -23.77 -9.87
CA ASP A 10 69.86 -22.51 -9.52
C ASP A 10 68.41 -22.46 -10.01
N TYR A 11 68.13 -22.97 -11.21
CA TYR A 11 66.76 -23.15 -11.71
C TYR A 11 65.98 -24.17 -10.88
N ALA A 12 66.61 -25.30 -10.50
CA ALA A 12 65.97 -26.31 -9.65
C ALA A 12 65.66 -25.76 -8.24
N ASN A 13 66.59 -25.03 -7.62
CA ASN A 13 66.39 -24.42 -6.31
C ASN A 13 65.33 -23.30 -6.34
N THR A 14 65.27 -22.53 -7.43
CA THR A 14 64.22 -21.52 -7.63
C THR A 14 62.85 -22.18 -7.80
N PHE A 15 62.78 -23.27 -8.57
CA PHE A 15 61.53 -24.03 -8.75
C PHE A 15 61.06 -24.66 -7.44
N ILE A 16 61.96 -25.26 -6.64
CA ILE A 16 61.64 -25.85 -5.33
C ILE A 16 61.17 -24.78 -4.34
N LYS A 17 61.83 -23.61 -4.29
CA LYS A 17 61.40 -22.49 -3.43
C LYS A 17 60.00 -21.99 -3.81
N VAL A 18 59.73 -21.78 -5.10
CA VAL A 18 58.40 -21.42 -5.58
C VAL A 18 57.38 -22.50 -5.25
N LEU A 19 57.72 -23.78 -5.40
CA LEU A 19 56.81 -24.88 -5.05
C LEU A 19 56.45 -24.88 -3.56
N ILE A 20 57.45 -24.69 -2.68
CA ILE A 20 57.27 -24.66 -1.23
C ILE A 20 56.45 -23.44 -0.80
N ASP A 21 56.68 -22.26 -1.39
CA ASP A 21 55.98 -21.02 -1.03
C ASP A 21 54.50 -21.00 -1.50
N TYR A 22 54.19 -21.66 -2.62
CA TYR A 22 52.82 -21.71 -3.17
C TYR A 22 52.01 -22.93 -2.70
N SER A 23 52.67 -24.00 -2.24
CA SER A 23 51.99 -25.22 -1.75
C SER A 23 50.97 -24.97 -0.62
N PRO A 24 51.20 -24.11 0.40
CA PRO A 24 50.25 -23.90 1.49
C PRO A 24 49.02 -23.11 1.02
N LYS A 25 49.20 -22.19 0.05
CA LYS A 25 48.10 -21.44 -0.59
C LYS A 25 47.21 -22.38 -1.39
N LEU A 26 47.81 -23.28 -2.16
CA LEU A 26 47.09 -24.31 -2.91
C LEU A 26 46.30 -25.24 -2.00
N ILE A 27 46.95 -25.79 -0.96
CA ILE A 27 46.31 -26.69 0.00
C ILE A 27 45.15 -25.99 0.71
N SER A 28 45.35 -24.79 1.23
CA SER A 28 44.29 -24.03 1.90
C SER A 28 43.15 -23.64 0.97
N ALA A 29 43.42 -23.30 -0.29
CA ALA A 29 42.38 -23.05 -1.30
C ALA A 29 41.52 -24.30 -1.55
N PHE A 30 42.15 -25.47 -1.73
CA PHE A 30 41.40 -26.72 -1.91
C PHE A 30 40.61 -27.12 -0.67
N ILE A 31 41.15 -26.92 0.53
CA ILE A 31 40.41 -27.13 1.79
C ILE A 31 39.13 -26.27 1.80
N ILE A 32 39.25 -24.98 1.48
CA ILE A 32 38.09 -24.07 1.40
C ILE A 32 37.08 -24.57 0.35
N LEU A 33 37.54 -24.99 -0.82
CA LEU A 33 36.68 -25.49 -1.89
C LEU A 33 35.89 -26.73 -1.45
N PHE A 34 36.57 -27.75 -0.92
CA PHE A 34 35.91 -28.99 -0.51
C PHE A 34 35.00 -28.79 0.71
N ALA A 35 35.46 -28.04 1.72
CA ALA A 35 34.64 -27.70 2.88
C ALA A 35 33.42 -26.88 2.47
N GLY A 36 33.58 -25.90 1.59
CA GLY A 36 32.50 -25.07 1.07
C GLY A 36 31.48 -25.87 0.27
N LEU A 37 31.91 -26.75 -0.63
CA LEU A 37 31.00 -27.63 -1.37
C LEU A 37 30.23 -28.57 -0.43
N TYR A 38 30.87 -29.06 0.64
CA TYR A 38 30.21 -29.86 1.66
C TYR A 38 29.14 -29.04 2.42
N ILE A 39 29.47 -27.81 2.84
CA ILE A 39 28.52 -26.90 3.50
C ILE A 39 27.33 -26.59 2.58
N ILE A 40 27.57 -26.29 1.30
CA ILE A 40 26.50 -26.01 0.32
C ILE A 40 25.56 -27.21 0.16
N ARG A 41 26.10 -28.44 0.12
CA ARG A 41 25.29 -29.67 0.10
C ARG A 41 24.45 -29.82 1.37
N LEU A 42 25.03 -29.51 2.53
CA LEU A 42 24.32 -29.55 3.81
C LEU A 42 23.16 -28.54 3.82
N ILE A 43 23.41 -27.30 3.41
CA ILE A 43 22.40 -26.25 3.27
C ILE A 43 21.27 -26.68 2.32
N ASN A 44 21.59 -27.23 1.15
CA ASN A 44 20.59 -27.74 0.20
C ASN A 44 19.69 -28.81 0.84
N ARG A 45 20.29 -29.73 1.60
CA ARG A 45 19.55 -30.79 2.31
C ARG A 45 18.62 -30.22 3.37
N PHE A 46 19.07 -29.20 4.12
CA PHE A 46 18.23 -28.52 5.11
C PHE A 46 17.06 -27.78 4.48
N ILE A 47 17.30 -27.00 3.41
CA ILE A 47 16.27 -26.24 2.71
C ILE A 47 15.20 -27.18 2.17
N ARG A 48 15.59 -28.26 1.48
CA ARG A 48 14.65 -29.25 0.96
C ARG A 48 13.80 -29.88 2.07
N ARG A 49 14.40 -30.21 3.22
CA ARG A 49 13.66 -30.76 4.37
C ARG A 49 12.62 -29.78 4.93
N ILE A 50 12.99 -28.51 5.10
CA ILE A 50 12.10 -27.48 5.64
C ILE A 50 10.94 -27.24 4.67
N MET A 51 11.21 -27.17 3.38
CA MET A 51 10.20 -26.84 2.36
C MET A 51 9.22 -27.98 2.12
N VAL A 52 9.66 -29.24 2.15
CA VAL A 52 8.76 -30.42 2.13
C VAL A 52 7.83 -30.42 3.35
N LYS A 53 8.34 -30.06 4.53
CA LYS A 53 7.53 -29.99 5.76
C LYS A 53 6.48 -28.87 5.74
N ARG A 54 6.69 -27.82 4.92
CA ARG A 54 5.84 -26.62 4.85
C ARG A 54 4.79 -26.67 3.72
N ASN A 55 4.68 -27.76 2.96
CA ASN A 55 3.77 -27.89 1.80
C ASN A 55 3.84 -26.71 0.81
N LEU A 56 5.05 -26.18 0.60
CA LEU A 56 5.26 -25.13 -0.39
C LEU A 56 5.17 -25.70 -1.80
N ASP A 57 4.78 -24.86 -2.77
CA ASP A 57 4.77 -25.23 -4.18
C ASP A 57 6.16 -25.78 -4.60
N PRO A 58 6.23 -26.97 -5.22
CA PRO A 58 7.49 -27.59 -5.61
C PRO A 58 8.33 -26.73 -6.58
N THR A 59 7.68 -25.94 -7.43
CA THR A 59 8.32 -25.06 -8.41
C THR A 59 8.97 -23.87 -7.71
N LEU A 60 8.23 -23.19 -6.83
CA LEU A 60 8.77 -22.06 -6.04
C LEU A 60 9.93 -22.53 -5.15
N THR A 61 9.79 -23.70 -4.56
CA THR A 61 10.81 -24.34 -3.74
C THR A 61 12.11 -24.57 -4.50
N ARG A 62 12.01 -25.16 -5.70
CA ARG A 62 13.17 -25.41 -6.54
C ARG A 62 13.82 -24.12 -7.00
N PHE A 63 13.04 -23.13 -7.42
CA PHE A 63 13.53 -21.83 -7.87
C PHE A 63 14.34 -21.09 -6.79
N LEU A 64 13.79 -20.97 -5.56
CA LEU A 64 14.47 -20.29 -4.46
C LEU A 64 15.74 -21.05 -4.00
N ALA A 65 15.68 -22.38 -3.94
CA ALA A 65 16.84 -23.18 -3.61
C ALA A 65 17.94 -23.03 -4.67
N ASP A 66 17.60 -23.04 -5.95
CA ASP A 66 18.58 -22.91 -7.04
C ASP A 66 19.25 -21.52 -7.01
N ILE A 67 18.50 -20.43 -6.79
CA ILE A 67 19.07 -19.08 -6.62
C ILE A 67 20.08 -19.06 -5.46
N LEU A 68 19.69 -19.54 -4.28
CA LEU A 68 20.57 -19.51 -3.11
C LEU A 68 21.83 -20.35 -3.33
N LEU A 69 21.70 -21.54 -3.92
CA LEU A 69 22.83 -22.42 -4.20
C LEU A 69 23.79 -21.80 -5.22
N TRP A 70 23.28 -21.09 -6.23
CA TRP A 70 24.11 -20.34 -7.17
C TRP A 70 24.86 -19.19 -6.49
N VAL A 71 24.20 -18.40 -5.64
CA VAL A 71 24.85 -17.33 -4.87
C VAL A 71 25.97 -17.89 -3.99
N LEU A 72 25.73 -18.98 -3.25
CA LEU A 72 26.75 -19.61 -2.42
C LEU A 72 27.92 -20.18 -3.23
N ARG A 73 27.66 -20.76 -4.41
CA ARG A 73 28.71 -21.26 -5.31
C ARG A 73 29.59 -20.13 -5.85
N ILE A 74 28.99 -18.99 -6.20
CA ILE A 74 29.74 -17.82 -6.66
C ILE A 74 30.65 -17.29 -5.54
N ILE A 75 30.12 -17.14 -4.32
CA ILE A 75 30.91 -16.70 -3.15
C ILE A 75 32.07 -17.67 -2.88
N LEU A 76 31.81 -18.97 -2.95
CA LEU A 76 32.84 -20.00 -2.78
C LEU A 76 33.91 -19.93 -3.86
N PHE A 77 33.52 -19.73 -5.12
CA PHE A 77 34.44 -19.63 -6.25
C PHE A 77 35.35 -18.40 -6.12
N VAL A 78 34.79 -17.24 -5.78
CA VAL A 78 35.58 -16.02 -5.52
C VAL A 78 36.54 -16.23 -4.34
N SER A 79 36.08 -16.87 -3.26
CA SER A 79 36.92 -17.17 -2.09
C SER A 79 38.07 -18.12 -2.44
N PHE A 80 37.81 -19.13 -3.28
CA PHE A 80 38.81 -20.06 -3.78
C PHE A 80 39.89 -19.35 -4.61
N ILE A 81 39.49 -18.52 -5.58
CA ILE A 81 40.40 -17.75 -6.45
C ILE A 81 41.22 -16.75 -5.63
N SER A 82 40.58 -16.05 -4.70
CA SER A 82 41.27 -15.12 -3.78
C SER A 82 42.38 -15.83 -3.01
N LYS A 83 42.13 -17.06 -2.54
CA LYS A 83 43.14 -17.81 -1.79
C LYS A 83 44.32 -18.27 -2.63
N LEU A 84 44.13 -18.45 -3.94
CA LEU A 84 45.19 -18.71 -4.91
C LEU A 84 46.07 -17.48 -5.18
N GLY A 85 45.72 -16.31 -4.63
CA GLY A 85 46.46 -15.06 -4.81
C GLY A 85 46.09 -14.28 -6.07
N ILE A 86 45.00 -14.66 -6.73
CA ILE A 86 44.45 -13.92 -7.87
C ILE A 86 43.65 -12.73 -7.34
N GLU A 87 43.83 -11.56 -7.95
CA GLU A 87 43.08 -10.37 -7.58
C GLU A 87 41.59 -10.53 -7.90
N THR A 88 40.75 -10.47 -6.87
CA THR A 88 39.29 -10.63 -7.01
C THR A 88 38.53 -9.32 -7.13
N SER A 89 39.21 -8.17 -7.11
CA SER A 89 38.60 -6.84 -7.15
C SER A 89 37.61 -6.68 -8.30
N SER A 90 38.01 -7.07 -9.52
CA SER A 90 37.17 -7.00 -10.73
C SER A 90 35.95 -7.92 -10.66
N PHE A 91 36.09 -9.12 -10.07
CA PHE A 91 34.95 -10.04 -9.87
C PHE A 91 33.95 -9.46 -8.86
N VAL A 92 34.46 -8.92 -7.75
CA VAL A 92 33.62 -8.28 -6.73
C VAL A 92 32.90 -7.06 -7.30
N ALA A 93 33.56 -6.26 -8.14
CA ALA A 93 32.94 -5.11 -8.80
C ALA A 93 31.77 -5.53 -9.72
N ILE A 94 31.99 -6.55 -10.57
CA ILE A 94 30.94 -7.07 -11.47
C ILE A 94 29.77 -7.66 -10.66
N LEU A 95 30.07 -8.49 -9.66
CA LEU A 95 29.04 -9.09 -8.80
C LEU A 95 28.27 -8.03 -8.01
N GLY A 96 28.94 -6.97 -7.54
CA GLY A 96 28.32 -5.83 -6.89
C GLY A 96 27.37 -5.09 -7.83
N ALA A 97 27.80 -4.82 -9.06
CA ALA A 97 26.95 -4.19 -10.09
C ALA A 97 25.74 -5.06 -10.45
N MET A 98 25.92 -6.38 -10.62
CA MET A 98 24.82 -7.32 -10.84
C MET A 98 23.85 -7.36 -9.66
N GLY A 99 24.38 -7.39 -8.43
CA GLY A 99 23.59 -7.36 -7.20
C GLY A 99 22.75 -6.09 -7.07
N LEU A 100 23.35 -4.93 -7.39
CA LEU A 100 22.63 -3.66 -7.41
C LEU A 100 21.51 -3.68 -8.47
N ALA A 101 21.79 -4.15 -9.69
CA ALA A 101 20.79 -4.23 -10.75
C ALA A 101 19.60 -5.13 -10.36
N VAL A 102 19.87 -6.31 -9.78
CA VAL A 102 18.82 -7.21 -9.27
C VAL A 102 18.06 -6.57 -8.11
N GLY A 103 18.77 -5.91 -7.18
CA GLY A 103 18.16 -5.22 -6.03
C GLY A 103 17.22 -4.10 -6.46
N LEU A 104 17.64 -3.26 -7.40
CA LEU A 104 16.80 -2.20 -7.98
C LEU A 104 15.61 -2.78 -8.73
N SER A 105 15.79 -3.89 -9.45
CA SER A 105 14.68 -4.58 -10.11
C SER A 105 13.64 -5.15 -9.11
N LEU A 106 14.07 -5.53 -7.90
CA LEU A 106 13.19 -6.07 -6.86
C LEU A 106 12.69 -5.02 -5.86
N GLN A 107 13.12 -3.76 -6.00
CA GLN A 107 12.83 -2.68 -5.05
C GLN A 107 11.32 -2.53 -4.79
N GLY A 108 10.48 -2.59 -5.83
CA GLY A 108 9.03 -2.49 -5.68
C GLY A 108 8.42 -3.63 -4.85
N SER A 109 8.87 -4.87 -5.08
CA SER A 109 8.38 -6.03 -4.31
C SER A 109 8.82 -5.97 -2.85
N LEU A 110 10.05 -5.54 -2.60
CA LEU A 110 10.58 -5.38 -1.24
C LEU A 110 9.88 -4.23 -0.49
N SER A 111 9.54 -3.14 -1.19
CA SER A 111 8.72 -2.05 -0.64
C SER A 111 7.34 -2.54 -0.23
N ASN A 112 6.69 -3.38 -1.04
CA ASN A 112 5.40 -3.99 -0.67
C ASN A 112 5.50 -4.94 0.52
N PHE A 113 6.55 -5.75 0.59
CA PHE A 113 6.82 -6.60 1.75
C PHE A 113 6.97 -5.79 3.03
N ALA A 114 7.83 -4.76 3.00
CA ALA A 114 8.04 -3.87 4.12
C ALA A 114 6.77 -3.11 4.52
N GLY A 115 6.01 -2.61 3.54
CA GLY A 115 4.71 -1.97 3.77
C GLY A 115 3.72 -2.89 4.46
N GLY A 116 3.67 -4.17 4.07
CA GLY A 116 2.83 -5.19 4.71
C GLY A 116 3.21 -5.41 6.18
N MET A 117 4.51 -5.50 6.47
CA MET A 117 5.00 -5.58 7.85
C MET A 117 4.62 -4.36 8.68
N LEU A 118 4.76 -3.15 8.12
CA LEU A 118 4.40 -1.90 8.82
C LEU A 118 2.90 -1.84 9.13
N ILE A 119 2.05 -2.24 8.18
CA ILE A 119 0.59 -2.32 8.40
C ILE A 119 0.27 -3.28 9.54
N ILE A 120 0.89 -4.48 9.56
CA ILE A 120 0.64 -5.48 10.62
C ILE A 120 1.15 -4.99 11.99
N LEU A 121 2.29 -4.30 12.01
CA LEU A 121 2.94 -3.82 13.23
C LEU A 121 2.19 -2.64 13.85
N PHE A 122 1.93 -1.59 13.06
CA PHE A 122 1.32 -0.35 13.53
C PHE A 122 -0.21 -0.36 13.48
N LYS A 123 -0.80 -1.25 12.67
CA LYS A 123 -2.25 -1.45 12.54
C LYS A 123 -3.05 -0.15 12.32
N PRO A 124 -2.71 0.66 11.29
CA PRO A 124 -3.53 1.82 10.91
C PRO A 124 -4.96 1.43 10.50
N PHE A 125 -5.13 0.16 10.10
CA PHE A 125 -6.41 -0.50 9.87
C PHE A 125 -6.27 -2.00 10.14
N ARG A 126 -7.41 -2.70 10.24
CA ARG A 126 -7.51 -4.14 10.46
C ARG A 126 -8.38 -4.79 9.41
N VAL A 127 -8.36 -6.12 9.37
CA VAL A 127 -9.36 -6.90 8.63
C VAL A 127 -10.73 -6.53 9.15
N SER A 128 -11.68 -6.36 8.23
CA SER A 128 -13.04 -5.85 8.42
C SER A 128 -13.19 -4.34 8.60
N ASP A 129 -12.11 -3.56 8.62
CA ASP A 129 -12.22 -2.10 8.58
C ASP A 129 -12.59 -1.61 7.18
N THR A 130 -13.43 -0.59 7.09
CA THR A 130 -13.69 0.12 5.84
C THR A 130 -12.72 1.28 5.72
N ILE A 131 -11.92 1.27 4.65
CA ILE A 131 -10.90 2.30 4.41
C ILE A 131 -11.09 2.92 3.03
N GLU A 132 -10.59 4.15 2.90
CA GLU A 132 -10.33 4.78 1.62
C GLU A 132 -8.83 5.00 1.45
N ALA A 133 -8.30 4.48 0.37
CA ALA A 133 -6.92 4.67 0.00
C ALA A 133 -6.78 4.67 -1.52
N GLN A 134 -5.91 5.53 -2.06
CA GLN A 134 -5.67 5.67 -3.50
C GLN A 134 -6.96 5.89 -4.32
N GLY A 135 -7.94 6.62 -3.76
CA GLY A 135 -9.22 6.93 -4.41
C GLY A 135 -10.21 5.76 -4.45
N VAL A 136 -9.93 4.67 -3.73
CA VAL A 136 -10.78 3.49 -3.65
C VAL A 136 -11.29 3.33 -2.22
N ILE A 137 -12.61 3.13 -2.09
CA ILE A 137 -13.27 2.80 -0.81
C ILE A 137 -13.63 1.31 -0.80
N GLY A 138 -13.25 0.60 0.27
CA GLY A 138 -13.65 -0.78 0.46
C GLY A 138 -13.36 -1.31 1.86
N THR A 139 -13.99 -2.44 2.18
CA THR A 139 -13.76 -3.16 3.43
C THR A 139 -12.59 -4.13 3.27
N VAL A 140 -11.64 -4.09 4.21
CA VAL A 140 -10.44 -4.91 4.19
C VAL A 140 -10.82 -6.38 4.41
N SER A 141 -10.62 -7.22 3.41
CA SER A 141 -10.89 -8.66 3.49
C SER A 141 -9.70 -9.43 4.05
N GLU A 142 -8.48 -9.11 3.61
CA GLU A 142 -7.26 -9.74 4.08
C GLU A 142 -6.04 -8.88 3.76
N ILE A 143 -4.99 -9.02 4.59
CA ILE A 143 -3.69 -8.39 4.38
C ILE A 143 -2.71 -9.50 4.02
N GLN A 144 -2.34 -9.59 2.74
CA GLN A 144 -1.35 -10.54 2.26
C GLN A 144 0.06 -9.94 2.33
N ILE A 145 1.09 -10.72 1.98
CA ILE A 145 2.48 -10.31 2.09
C ILE A 145 2.80 -9.06 1.24
N PHE A 146 2.27 -8.99 0.01
CA PHE A 146 2.57 -7.89 -0.93
C PHE A 146 1.38 -6.97 -1.20
N VAL A 147 0.15 -7.44 -0.96
CA VAL A 147 -1.07 -6.72 -1.30
C VAL A 147 -2.08 -6.83 -0.17
N THR A 148 -2.94 -5.83 -0.05
CA THR A 148 -4.14 -5.88 0.78
C THR A 148 -5.34 -5.99 -0.14
N LYS A 149 -6.24 -6.92 0.20
CA LYS A 149 -7.47 -7.17 -0.55
C LYS A 149 -8.61 -6.38 0.08
N LEU A 150 -9.24 -5.53 -0.72
CA LEU A 150 -10.45 -4.79 -0.34
C LEU A 150 -11.66 -5.36 -1.09
N VAL A 151 -12.83 -5.29 -0.47
CA VAL A 151 -14.12 -5.58 -1.10
C VAL A 151 -14.95 -4.29 -1.08
N THR A 152 -15.36 -3.82 -2.25
CA THR A 152 -16.19 -2.60 -2.35
C THR A 152 -17.63 -2.89 -1.95
N ALA A 153 -18.42 -1.84 -1.69
CA ALA A 153 -19.86 -1.97 -1.44
C ALA A 153 -20.62 -2.64 -2.61
N ASN A 154 -20.08 -2.56 -3.83
CA ASN A 154 -20.61 -3.22 -5.03
C ASN A 154 -20.10 -4.65 -5.21
N ASN A 155 -19.51 -5.26 -4.17
CA ASN A 155 -18.97 -6.61 -4.16
C ASN A 155 -17.83 -6.85 -5.18
N GLN A 156 -17.04 -5.83 -5.50
CA GLN A 156 -15.85 -5.97 -6.33
C GLN A 156 -14.61 -6.15 -5.46
N THR A 157 -13.72 -7.07 -5.84
CA THR A 157 -12.44 -7.27 -5.16
C THR A 157 -11.37 -6.38 -5.77
N ILE A 158 -10.67 -5.62 -4.93
CA ILE A 158 -9.56 -4.76 -5.34
C ILE A 158 -8.30 -5.18 -4.57
N PHE A 159 -7.19 -5.33 -5.27
CA PHE A 159 -5.89 -5.62 -4.67
C PHE A 159 -5.03 -4.36 -4.72
N ILE A 160 -4.66 -3.85 -3.55
CA ILE A 160 -3.80 -2.67 -3.43
C ILE A 160 -2.42 -3.10 -2.93
N PRO A 161 -1.33 -2.70 -3.60
CA PRO A 161 0.02 -2.95 -3.11
C PRO A 161 0.24 -2.36 -1.71
N ASN A 162 0.78 -3.16 -0.80
CA ASN A 162 1.01 -2.74 0.59
C ASN A 162 1.95 -1.55 0.71
N GLY A 163 2.93 -1.41 -0.19
CA GLY A 163 3.86 -0.29 -0.21
C GLY A 163 3.15 1.03 -0.52
N SER A 164 2.14 1.01 -1.41
CA SER A 164 1.31 2.18 -1.68
C SER A 164 0.45 2.56 -0.47
N LEU A 165 -0.09 1.57 0.24
CA LEU A 165 -0.87 1.79 1.46
C LEU A 165 0.00 2.35 2.60
N SER A 166 1.19 1.80 2.82
CA SER A 166 2.06 2.25 3.91
C SER A 166 2.65 3.64 3.69
N ASN A 167 2.79 4.07 2.44
CA ASN A 167 3.38 5.36 2.08
C ASN A 167 2.34 6.46 1.82
N GLY A 168 1.09 6.08 1.54
CA GLY A 168 0.01 7.00 1.21
C GLY A 168 -0.88 7.36 2.39
N ASN A 169 -1.78 8.32 2.18
CA ASN A 169 -2.83 8.62 3.15
C ASN A 169 -3.89 7.51 3.14
N ILE A 170 -4.31 7.10 4.33
CA ILE A 170 -5.39 6.14 4.53
C ILE A 170 -6.46 6.85 5.37
N ILE A 171 -7.68 6.93 4.86
CA ILE A 171 -8.84 7.36 5.63
C ILE A 171 -9.49 6.09 6.16
N ASN A 172 -9.48 5.90 7.47
CA ASN A 172 -10.14 4.76 8.10
C ASN A 172 -11.52 5.20 8.62
N TYR A 173 -12.58 4.61 8.07
CA TYR A 173 -13.95 4.90 8.47
C TYR A 173 -14.44 4.05 9.65
N SER A 174 -13.67 3.06 10.09
CA SER A 174 -14.05 2.09 11.13
C SER A 174 -13.31 2.29 12.45
N LEU A 175 -12.16 2.96 12.44
CA LEU A 175 -11.32 3.13 13.64
C LEU A 175 -12.02 3.94 14.72
N GLU A 176 -12.58 5.08 14.35
CA GLU A 176 -13.42 5.89 15.23
C GLU A 176 -14.86 5.37 15.21
N LYS A 177 -15.50 5.26 16.36
CA LYS A 177 -16.84 4.62 16.49
C LYS A 177 -18.00 5.47 15.97
N ILE A 178 -17.79 6.78 15.93
CA ILE A 178 -18.79 7.78 15.58
C ILE A 178 -18.32 8.56 14.37
N ARG A 179 -19.27 8.95 13.52
CA ARG A 179 -19.01 9.68 12.28
C ARG A 179 -20.02 10.81 12.10
N ARG A 180 -19.55 11.93 11.58
CA ARG A 180 -20.38 13.07 11.20
C ARG A 180 -20.80 12.92 9.74
N ALA A 181 -22.09 13.08 9.47
CA ALA A 181 -22.60 13.20 8.11
C ALA A 181 -22.58 14.66 7.68
N ASP A 182 -21.87 15.01 6.61
CA ASP A 182 -21.85 16.39 6.09
C ASP A 182 -22.89 16.54 4.97
N LEU A 183 -24.10 16.96 5.35
CA LEU A 183 -25.21 17.19 4.43
C LEU A 183 -25.31 18.68 4.07
N THR A 184 -25.83 18.96 2.87
CA THR A 184 -26.12 20.33 2.41
C THR A 184 -27.53 20.36 1.85
N ILE A 185 -28.39 21.19 2.44
CA ILE A 185 -29.77 21.40 1.99
C ILE A 185 -29.90 22.84 1.48
N ALA A 186 -30.47 23.01 0.28
CA ALA A 186 -30.64 24.31 -0.35
C ALA A 186 -32.09 24.80 -0.24
N ILE A 187 -32.29 25.99 0.33
CA ILE A 187 -33.61 26.62 0.48
C ILE A 187 -33.71 27.91 -0.36
N SER A 188 -34.94 28.33 -0.72
CA SER A 188 -35.17 29.60 -1.40
C SER A 188 -34.76 30.80 -0.53
N TYR A 189 -34.37 31.90 -1.18
CA TYR A 189 -34.15 33.20 -0.51
C TYR A 189 -35.40 33.77 0.15
N ASP A 190 -36.58 33.36 -0.32
CA ASP A 190 -37.86 33.78 0.26
C ASP A 190 -38.15 33.07 1.60
N THR A 191 -37.38 32.04 1.94
CA THR A 191 -37.57 31.26 3.18
C THR A 191 -36.87 31.94 4.36
N ASN A 192 -37.56 32.02 5.50
CA ASN A 192 -36.94 32.47 6.74
C ASN A 192 -35.88 31.46 7.22
N ILE A 193 -34.62 31.90 7.27
CA ILE A 193 -33.48 31.06 7.67
C ILE A 193 -33.67 30.49 9.08
N LYS A 194 -34.18 31.29 10.03
CA LYS A 194 -34.36 30.85 11.42
C LYS A 194 -35.38 29.72 11.50
N GLU A 195 -36.50 29.88 10.83
CA GLU A 195 -37.57 28.87 10.75
C GLU A 195 -37.04 27.56 10.13
N ALA A 196 -36.31 27.67 9.02
CA ALA A 196 -35.72 26.49 8.38
C ALA A 196 -34.73 25.75 9.29
N LYS A 197 -33.89 26.49 10.03
CA LYS A 197 -32.97 25.91 11.01
C LYS A 197 -33.70 25.23 12.18
N ASP A 198 -34.78 25.83 12.66
CA ASP A 198 -35.57 25.28 13.77
C ASP A 198 -36.27 23.97 13.37
N ILE A 199 -36.79 23.89 12.13
CA ILE A 199 -37.37 22.67 11.56
C ILE A 199 -36.31 21.58 11.43
N ILE A 200 -35.17 21.87 10.80
CA ILE A 200 -34.07 20.89 10.70
C ILE A 200 -33.66 20.41 12.09
N THR A 201 -33.48 21.31 13.05
CA THR A 201 -33.07 20.96 14.41
C THR A 201 -34.09 20.03 15.08
N LYS A 202 -35.40 20.25 14.88
CA LYS A 202 -36.45 19.33 15.36
C LYS A 202 -36.35 17.96 14.70
N VAL A 203 -36.16 17.90 13.38
CA VAL A 203 -35.99 16.63 12.65
C VAL A 203 -34.81 15.84 13.21
N LEU A 204 -33.67 16.50 13.44
CA LEU A 204 -32.48 15.86 13.99
C LEU A 204 -32.71 15.35 15.41
N LYS A 205 -33.35 16.14 16.29
CA LYS A 205 -33.66 15.72 17.66
C LYS A 205 -34.66 14.57 17.75
N ASN A 206 -35.53 14.43 16.76
CA ASN A 206 -36.52 13.35 16.74
C ASN A 206 -35.94 12.02 16.25
N ASN A 207 -34.74 11.99 15.68
CA ASN A 207 -34.12 10.76 15.22
C ASN A 207 -33.28 10.12 16.35
N PRO A 208 -33.67 8.97 16.91
CA PRO A 208 -32.99 8.34 18.04
C PRO A 208 -31.58 7.82 17.70
N LYS A 209 -31.23 7.70 16.42
CA LYS A 209 -29.90 7.26 15.96
C LYS A 209 -28.88 8.40 15.88
N ILE A 210 -29.33 9.65 16.01
CA ILE A 210 -28.45 10.81 16.03
C ILE A 210 -27.96 11.02 17.47
N LEU A 211 -26.65 11.18 17.62
CA LEU A 211 -26.04 11.41 18.92
C LEU A 211 -26.33 12.82 19.43
N GLU A 212 -26.64 12.92 20.72
CA GLU A 212 -26.78 14.23 21.39
C GLU A 212 -25.42 14.86 21.68
N THR A 213 -24.39 14.05 21.90
CA THR A 213 -23.00 14.47 22.14
C THR A 213 -22.06 13.66 21.25
N PRO A 214 -21.35 14.29 20.28
CA PRO A 214 -21.38 15.72 19.95
C PRO A 214 -22.73 16.15 19.35
N ALA A 215 -23.16 17.38 19.67
CA ALA A 215 -24.41 17.91 19.16
C ALA A 215 -24.34 18.13 17.63
N ALA A 216 -25.46 17.88 16.95
CA ALA A 216 -25.57 18.16 15.52
C ALA A 216 -25.49 19.67 15.26
N GLU A 217 -24.73 20.04 14.22
CA GLU A 217 -24.59 21.44 13.81
C GLU A 217 -25.54 21.76 12.65
N VAL A 218 -26.27 22.87 12.77
CA VAL A 218 -27.08 23.42 11.68
C VAL A 218 -26.67 24.88 11.47
N SER A 219 -26.01 25.16 10.34
CA SER A 219 -25.44 26.47 10.03
C SER A 219 -25.62 26.83 8.55
N VAL A 220 -25.64 28.13 8.23
CA VAL A 220 -25.62 28.56 6.83
C VAL A 220 -24.22 28.30 6.30
N LYS A 221 -24.12 27.45 5.28
CA LYS A 221 -22.86 27.05 4.63
C LYS A 221 -22.43 28.07 3.59
N ASN A 222 -23.36 28.50 2.74
CA ASN A 222 -23.09 29.41 1.65
C ASN A 222 -24.37 30.12 1.16
N LEU A 223 -24.22 31.28 0.53
CA LEU A 223 -25.25 31.99 -0.21
C LEU A 223 -24.87 31.91 -1.71
N THR A 224 -25.68 31.22 -2.51
CA THR A 224 -25.45 31.02 -3.95
C THR A 224 -26.46 31.81 -4.76
N ASP A 225 -26.20 32.05 -6.04
CA ASP A 225 -27.05 32.88 -6.92
C ASP A 225 -28.55 32.50 -6.91
N SER A 226 -28.88 31.25 -6.59
CA SER A 226 -30.26 30.74 -6.59
C SER A 226 -30.73 30.14 -5.26
N ALA A 227 -29.89 30.06 -4.22
CA ALA A 227 -30.31 29.52 -2.92
C ALA A 227 -29.37 29.82 -1.75
N ILE A 228 -29.95 29.68 -0.56
CA ILE A 228 -29.25 29.61 0.72
C ILE A 228 -28.93 28.13 0.99
N GLN A 229 -27.65 27.78 1.06
CA GLN A 229 -27.21 26.44 1.43
C GLN A 229 -27.03 26.32 2.94
N ILE A 230 -27.75 25.40 3.56
CA ILE A 230 -27.64 25.06 4.98
C ILE A 230 -26.80 23.79 5.12
N ALA A 231 -25.72 23.86 5.89
CA ALA A 231 -24.98 22.69 6.35
C ALA A 231 -25.74 22.03 7.50
N VAL A 232 -25.96 20.72 7.36
CA VAL A 232 -26.62 19.88 8.36
C VAL A 232 -25.67 18.76 8.72
N ARG A 233 -25.18 18.76 9.97
CA ARG A 233 -24.07 17.91 10.39
C ARG A 233 -24.41 17.03 11.61
N PRO A 234 -25.26 16.00 11.45
CA PRO A 234 -25.53 15.06 12.53
C PRO A 234 -24.35 14.10 12.75
N TRP A 235 -24.20 13.67 14.00
CA TRP A 235 -23.27 12.62 14.41
C TRP A 235 -24.04 11.33 14.64
N ALA A 236 -23.48 10.20 14.21
CA ALA A 236 -24.07 8.87 14.38
C ALA A 236 -23.00 7.83 14.64
N ASN A 237 -23.38 6.67 15.19
CA ASN A 237 -22.51 5.50 15.20
C ASN A 237 -22.28 5.00 13.77
N ASN A 238 -21.14 4.35 13.50
CA ASN A 238 -20.83 3.89 12.15
C ASN A 238 -21.85 2.88 11.59
N GLU A 239 -22.47 2.06 12.44
CA GLU A 239 -23.49 1.09 12.06
C GLU A 239 -24.76 1.78 11.53
N ASP A 240 -25.12 2.91 12.13
CA ASP A 240 -26.31 3.70 11.80
C ASP A 240 -26.03 4.80 10.76
N PHE A 241 -24.76 5.08 10.45
CA PHE A 241 -24.33 6.24 9.68
C PHE A 241 -25.10 6.41 8.36
N TRP A 242 -25.19 5.35 7.55
CA TRP A 242 -25.87 5.41 6.26
C TRP A 242 -27.39 5.57 6.40
N GLY A 243 -27.97 4.97 7.45
CA GLY A 243 -29.38 5.17 7.79
C GLY A 243 -29.65 6.62 8.18
N VAL A 244 -28.87 7.17 9.12
CA VAL A 244 -28.98 8.58 9.55
C VAL A 244 -28.79 9.54 8.39
N TYR A 245 -27.84 9.28 7.50
CA TYR A 245 -27.61 10.09 6.31
C TYR A 245 -28.88 10.17 5.43
N ALA A 246 -29.47 9.01 5.11
CA ALA A 246 -30.65 8.93 4.25
C ALA A 246 -31.91 9.48 4.95
N ASP A 247 -32.14 9.06 6.21
CA ASP A 247 -33.29 9.45 7.03
C ASP A 247 -33.31 10.96 7.24
N THR A 248 -32.15 11.59 7.49
CA THR A 248 -32.07 13.04 7.66
C THR A 248 -32.52 13.77 6.40
N LEU A 249 -32.05 13.36 5.22
CA LEU A 249 -32.45 13.98 3.95
C LEU A 249 -33.96 13.82 3.70
N GLN A 250 -34.49 12.62 3.90
CA GLN A 250 -35.90 12.31 3.68
C GLN A 250 -36.81 13.07 4.66
N ASN A 251 -36.48 13.04 5.96
CA ASN A 251 -37.29 13.67 6.98
C ASN A 251 -37.22 15.19 6.90
N CYS A 252 -36.06 15.78 6.54
CA CYS A 252 -35.97 17.21 6.28
C CYS A 252 -36.82 17.61 5.07
N LYS A 253 -36.83 16.82 3.99
CA LYS A 253 -37.69 17.08 2.83
C LYS A 253 -39.17 17.11 3.23
N GLN A 254 -39.63 16.07 3.94
CA GLN A 254 -41.02 15.98 4.38
C GLN A 254 -41.40 17.14 5.31
N ALA A 255 -40.54 17.45 6.30
CA ALA A 255 -40.81 18.53 7.25
C ALA A 255 -40.85 19.91 6.58
N PHE A 256 -40.08 20.13 5.51
CA PHE A 256 -40.17 21.35 4.72
C PHE A 256 -41.43 21.43 3.88
N ASP A 257 -41.88 20.32 3.29
CA ASP A 257 -43.14 20.28 2.54
C ASP A 257 -44.34 20.58 3.46
N ASP A 258 -44.36 19.98 4.65
CA ASP A 258 -45.42 20.19 5.64
C ASP A 258 -45.46 21.64 6.16
N ALA A 259 -44.30 22.31 6.20
CA ALA A 259 -44.16 23.71 6.60
C ALA A 259 -44.37 24.70 5.43
N GLY A 260 -44.60 24.21 4.21
CA GLY A 260 -44.71 25.06 3.02
C GLY A 260 -43.39 25.72 2.59
N ILE A 261 -42.24 25.22 3.06
CA ILE A 261 -40.92 25.73 2.72
C ILE A 261 -40.47 25.13 1.38
N ILE A 262 -40.22 26.01 0.41
CA ILE A 262 -39.74 25.62 -0.92
C ILE A 262 -38.24 25.34 -0.83
N ILE A 263 -37.88 24.05 -0.79
CA ILE A 263 -36.55 23.57 -1.18
C ILE A 263 -36.37 23.89 -2.66
N GLN A 264 -35.21 24.43 -3.03
CA GLN A 264 -34.93 25.09 -4.31
C GLN A 264 -35.94 24.78 -5.44
N PRO A 265 -36.62 25.80 -6.00
CA PRO A 265 -37.53 25.56 -7.10
C PRO A 265 -36.76 24.98 -8.29
N PHE A 266 -37.34 23.97 -8.95
CA PHE A 266 -36.97 23.62 -10.32
C PHE A 266 -36.88 24.90 -11.15
N VAL A 267 -35.86 25.02 -12.01
CA VAL A 267 -35.68 26.18 -12.89
C VAL A 267 -37.00 26.48 -13.59
N LYS A 268 -37.71 27.53 -13.14
CA LYS A 268 -38.88 28.05 -13.84
C LYS A 268 -38.35 29.10 -14.79
N GLU A 269 -38.20 28.74 -16.06
CA GLU A 269 -37.97 29.73 -17.12
C GLU A 269 -39.18 30.67 -17.15
N SER A 270 -39.02 31.85 -16.56
CA SER A 270 -39.90 32.99 -16.79
C SER A 270 -39.51 33.61 -18.13
N SER A 271 -39.85 32.96 -19.25
CA SER A 271 -39.81 33.61 -20.56
C SER A 271 -40.91 34.66 -20.59
N LYS A 272 -40.55 35.94 -20.42
CA LYS A 272 -41.45 37.05 -20.73
C LYS A 272 -41.72 36.99 -22.24
N LYS A 273 -42.93 36.58 -22.63
CA LYS A 273 -43.44 36.84 -23.99
C LYS A 273 -43.48 38.35 -24.18
N ASN A 274 -42.49 38.90 -24.86
CA ASN A 274 -42.61 40.23 -25.45
C ASN A 274 -43.72 40.14 -26.51
N ASN A 275 -44.90 40.71 -26.23
CA ASN A 275 -45.93 40.89 -27.24
C ASN A 275 -45.45 41.97 -28.22
N PRO A 276 -45.26 41.67 -29.52
CA PRO A 276 -44.94 42.68 -30.52
C PRO A 276 -46.24 43.17 -31.16
N THR A 277 -46.98 44.03 -30.47
CA THR A 277 -48.08 44.79 -31.07
C THR A 277 -48.23 46.11 -30.33
N GLU A 278 -47.31 47.02 -30.58
CA GLU A 278 -47.50 48.47 -30.44
C GLU A 278 -46.31 49.12 -31.14
N GLN A 279 -46.42 49.27 -32.47
CA GLN A 279 -45.71 50.23 -33.34
C GLN A 279 -45.81 49.76 -34.80
N LEU A 280 -47.01 49.80 -35.36
CA LEU A 280 -47.21 50.03 -36.79
C LEU A 280 -48.42 50.95 -36.94
N GLU A 281 -48.13 52.12 -37.50
CA GLU A 281 -49.03 53.14 -38.10
C GLU A 281 -49.84 54.06 -37.18
#